data_AF-A0A4Q5YJU7-F1
#
_entry.id   AF-A0A4Q5YJU7-F1
#
_cell.length_a   1.000
_cell.length_b   1.000
_cell.length_c   1.000
_cell.angle_alpha   90.00
_cell.angle_beta   90.00
_cell.angle_gamma   90.00
#
_symmetry.space_group_name_H-M   'P 1'
#
loop_
_entity.id
_entity.type
_entity.pdbx_description
1 polymer ?
#
loop_
_entity_poly.entity_id
_entity_poly.type
_entity_poly.pdbx_seq_one_letter_code
_entity_poly.pdbx_strand_id
1 'polypeptide(L)'
;MVWASLCLLLFSACKKDGPGKPAPAAFDCLSFKTGISIEDHNMVATQISTLTADLHPSLIASDEYGQRENLQVLAERIGQQCDVAASVICYACIETYPAQSEIRVAFTLNGISYNRVLDISVDDQRMLVFAGMHE
;
A
#
# COMPACT_ATOMS: atom_id res chain seq x y z
N MET A 1 42.19 -20.22 55.83
CA MET A 1 40.84 -20.02 55.26
C MET A 1 41.02 -19.68 53.80
N VAL A 2 40.76 -20.63 52.89
CA VAL A 2 40.88 -20.43 51.44
C VAL A 2 39.46 -20.28 50.89
N TRP A 3 39.16 -19.12 50.31
CA TRP A 3 37.91 -18.81 49.64
C TRP A 3 37.84 -19.55 48.29
N ALA A 4 36.91 -20.49 48.14
CA ALA A 4 36.54 -21.04 46.85
C ALA A 4 35.40 -20.18 46.28
N SER A 5 35.72 -19.31 45.32
CA SER A 5 34.73 -18.57 44.55
C SER A 5 34.07 -19.51 43.53
N LEU A 6 32.79 -19.76 43.73
CA LEU A 6 31.92 -20.53 42.86
C LEU A 6 31.55 -19.65 41.64
N CYS A 7 32.23 -19.84 40.52
CA CYS A 7 31.81 -19.25 39.23
C CYS A 7 30.55 -19.96 38.74
N LEU A 8 29.38 -19.36 38.99
CA LEU A 8 28.14 -19.73 38.30
C LEU A 8 28.23 -19.28 36.84
N LEU A 9 28.49 -20.23 35.94
CA LEU A 9 28.33 -20.04 34.50
C LEU A 9 26.83 -20.02 34.17
N LEU A 10 26.26 -18.82 34.10
CA LEU A 10 24.93 -18.59 33.54
C LEU A 10 25.02 -18.73 32.01
N PHE A 11 24.70 -19.91 31.50
CA PHE A 11 24.42 -20.11 30.08
C PHE A 11 23.13 -19.36 29.73
N SER A 12 23.26 -18.13 29.23
CA SER A 12 22.16 -17.45 28.55
C SER A 12 21.91 -18.12 27.21
N ALA A 13 21.03 -19.11 27.21
CA ALA A 13 20.48 -19.68 25.99
C ALA A 13 19.58 -18.61 25.32
N CYS A 14 20.13 -17.89 24.33
CA CYS A 14 19.32 -17.08 23.43
C CYS A 14 18.41 -18.02 22.63
N LYS A 15 17.10 -17.96 22.89
CA LYS A 15 16.09 -18.56 22.02
C LYS A 15 16.19 -17.85 20.67
N LYS A 16 16.64 -18.56 19.63
CA LYS A 16 16.55 -18.11 18.25
C LYS A 16 15.08 -18.17 17.87
N ASP A 17 14.38 -17.04 17.94
CA ASP A 17 13.06 -16.93 17.34
C ASP A 17 13.20 -17.33 15.87
N GLY A 18 12.33 -18.23 15.41
CA GLY A 18 12.29 -18.68 14.02
C GLY A 18 12.17 -17.49 13.07
N PRO A 19 12.37 -17.67 11.75
CA PRO A 19 12.15 -16.59 10.80
C PRO A 19 10.69 -16.15 10.89
N GLY A 20 10.45 -15.11 11.68
CA GLY A 20 9.17 -14.44 11.76
C GLY A 20 8.82 -14.01 10.35
N LYS A 21 7.56 -14.23 9.95
CA LYS A 21 7.02 -13.67 8.72
C LYS A 21 7.43 -12.19 8.68
N PRO A 22 8.18 -11.73 7.66
CA PRO A 22 8.63 -10.34 7.63
C PRO A 22 7.40 -9.45 7.76
N ALA A 23 7.51 -8.42 8.58
CA ALA A 23 6.45 -7.42 8.70
C ALA A 23 6.10 -6.91 7.29
N PRO A 24 4.83 -6.55 7.03
CA PRO A 24 4.45 -5.89 5.77
C PRO A 24 5.41 -4.73 5.51
N ALA A 25 5.93 -4.63 4.29
CA ALA A 25 6.83 -3.53 3.94
C ALA A 25 6.08 -2.20 4.12
N ALA A 26 6.70 -1.25 4.82
CA ALA A 26 6.14 0.08 4.99
C ALA A 26 6.06 0.81 3.64
N PHE A 27 5.12 1.76 3.53
CA PHE A 27 4.94 2.54 2.31
C PHE A 27 6.19 3.39 2.06
N ASP A 28 6.72 3.31 0.85
CA ASP A 28 7.88 4.06 0.38
C ASP A 28 7.45 5.03 -0.72
N CYS A 29 7.33 6.30 -0.35
CA CYS A 29 6.96 7.37 -1.26
C CYS A 29 7.95 7.54 -2.43
N LEU A 30 9.26 7.31 -2.21
CA LEU A 30 10.24 7.45 -3.29
C LEU A 30 10.04 6.37 -4.34
N SER A 31 9.82 5.12 -3.92
CA SER A 31 9.44 4.03 -4.80
C SER A 31 8.11 4.32 -5.51
N PHE A 32 7.10 4.84 -4.81
CA PHE A 32 5.83 5.21 -5.43
C PHE A 32 6.00 6.27 -6.53
N LYS A 33 6.67 7.38 -6.24
CA LYS A 33 6.96 8.46 -7.21
C LYS A 33 7.81 7.95 -8.38
N THR A 34 8.80 7.11 -8.10
CA THR A 34 9.65 6.51 -9.14
C THR A 34 8.83 5.63 -10.06
N GLY A 35 8.02 4.71 -9.50
CA GLY A 35 7.16 3.81 -10.26
C GLY A 35 6.19 4.55 -11.17
N ILE A 36 5.58 5.64 -10.69
CA ILE A 36 4.75 6.51 -11.52
C ILE A 36 5.58 7.19 -12.64
N SER A 37 6.78 7.67 -12.31
CA SER A 37 7.61 8.45 -13.24
C SER A 37 8.18 7.63 -14.40
N ILE A 38 8.45 6.35 -14.19
CA ILE A 38 9.01 5.43 -15.21
C ILE A 38 8.00 4.39 -15.69
N GLU A 39 6.74 4.54 -15.30
CA GLU A 39 5.64 3.63 -15.61
C GLU A 39 5.91 2.17 -15.18
N ASP A 40 6.51 1.97 -13.99
CA ASP A 40 6.68 0.64 -13.40
C ASP A 40 5.44 0.25 -12.57
N HIS A 41 4.56 -0.52 -13.21
CA HIS A 41 3.31 -1.00 -12.62
C HIS A 41 3.52 -1.86 -11.36
N ASN A 42 4.58 -2.66 -11.30
CA ASN A 42 4.83 -3.54 -10.15
C ASN A 42 5.26 -2.74 -8.92
N MET A 43 6.06 -1.70 -9.15
CA MET A 43 6.48 -0.78 -8.09
C MET A 43 5.26 -0.04 -7.51
N VAL A 44 4.38 0.48 -8.36
CA VAL A 44 3.13 1.14 -7.92
C VAL A 44 2.21 0.16 -7.21
N ALA A 45 2.00 -1.03 -7.75
CA ALA A 45 1.15 -2.07 -7.15
C ALA A 45 1.61 -2.46 -5.73
N THR A 46 2.92 -2.57 -5.52
CA THR A 46 3.49 -2.87 -4.20
C THR A 46 3.11 -1.80 -3.19
N GLN A 47 3.23 -0.53 -3.56
CA GLN A 47 2.93 0.59 -2.67
C GLN A 47 1.43 0.75 -2.42
N ILE A 48 0.58 0.55 -3.44
CA ILE A 48 -0.87 0.54 -3.28
C ILE A 48 -1.30 -0.59 -2.34
N SER A 49 -0.76 -1.80 -2.51
CA SER A 49 -1.06 -2.95 -1.63
C SER A 49 -0.69 -2.66 -0.17
N THR A 50 0.43 -1.99 0.09
CA THR A 50 0.77 -1.54 1.44
C THR A 50 -0.24 -0.55 1.99
N LEU A 51 -0.69 0.43 1.19
CA LEU A 51 -1.65 1.44 1.62
C LEU A 51 -3.08 0.92 1.82
N THR A 52 -3.40 -0.27 1.28
CA THR A 52 -4.74 -0.87 1.37
C THR A 52 -4.80 -2.11 2.26
N ALA A 53 -3.69 -2.52 2.87
CA ALA A 53 -3.57 -3.81 3.57
C ALA A 53 -4.57 -4.01 4.72
N ASP A 54 -5.03 -2.93 5.35
CA ASP A 54 -5.99 -2.90 6.46
C ASP A 54 -7.42 -2.47 6.04
N LEU A 55 -7.63 -2.16 4.76
CA LEU A 55 -8.91 -1.64 4.26
C LEU A 55 -9.84 -2.78 3.85
N HIS A 56 -10.80 -3.10 4.71
CA HIS A 56 -11.79 -4.14 4.45
C HIS A 56 -13.08 -3.58 3.84
N PRO A 57 -13.72 -4.28 2.89
CA PRO A 57 -14.96 -3.83 2.27
C PRO A 57 -16.12 -3.78 3.27
N SER A 58 -16.98 -2.77 3.14
CA SER A 58 -18.23 -2.60 3.89
C SER A 58 -19.42 -2.65 2.94
N LEU A 59 -20.06 -3.82 2.84
CA LEU A 59 -21.15 -4.03 1.88
C LEU A 59 -22.46 -3.39 2.35
N ILE A 60 -23.00 -2.52 1.51
CA ILE A 60 -24.32 -1.91 1.69
C ILE A 60 -25.10 -1.99 0.38
N ALA A 61 -26.42 -1.90 0.43
CA ALA A 61 -27.28 -2.09 -0.75
C ALA A 61 -26.95 -1.13 -1.93
N SER A 62 -26.35 0.02 -1.66
CA SER A 62 -25.96 1.03 -2.66
C SER A 62 -24.49 0.95 -3.10
N ASP A 63 -23.73 -0.03 -2.60
CA ASP A 63 -22.32 -0.24 -2.91
C ASP A 63 -22.03 -1.75 -3.01
N GLU A 64 -22.09 -2.26 -4.24
CA GLU A 64 -21.90 -3.69 -4.54
C GLU A 64 -20.52 -4.21 -4.15
N TYR A 65 -19.48 -3.38 -4.30
CA TYR A 65 -18.12 -3.76 -3.96
C TYR A 65 -17.78 -3.43 -2.50
N GLY A 66 -18.48 -2.48 -1.88
CA GLY A 66 -18.27 -2.04 -0.50
C GLY A 66 -16.97 -1.27 -0.31
N GLN A 67 -16.49 -0.63 -1.37
CA GLN A 67 -15.14 -0.06 -1.44
C GLN A 67 -15.13 1.46 -1.63
N ARG A 68 -16.30 2.12 -1.68
CA ARG A 68 -16.36 3.57 -1.93
C ARG A 68 -15.57 4.40 -0.93
N GLU A 69 -15.73 4.10 0.35
CA GLU A 69 -15.03 4.81 1.44
C GLU A 69 -13.53 4.48 1.42
N ASN A 70 -13.17 3.21 1.23
CA ASN A 70 -11.79 2.78 1.17
C ASN A 70 -11.01 3.40 0.00
N LEU A 71 -11.66 3.65 -1.14
CA LEU A 71 -11.02 4.34 -2.26
C LEU A 71 -10.68 5.79 -1.91
N GLN A 72 -11.56 6.48 -1.17
CA GLN A 72 -11.27 7.82 -0.65
C GLN A 72 -10.12 7.78 0.35
N VAL A 73 -10.14 6.82 1.29
CA VAL A 73 -9.05 6.62 2.25
C VAL A 73 -7.72 6.34 1.54
N LEU A 74 -7.72 5.55 0.46
CA LEU A 74 -6.52 5.31 -0.34
C LEU A 74 -5.99 6.61 -0.95
N ALA A 75 -6.84 7.42 -1.60
CA ALA A 75 -6.43 8.70 -2.18
C ALA A 75 -5.86 9.66 -1.11
N GLU A 76 -6.52 9.76 0.05
CA GLU A 76 -6.04 10.56 1.18
C GLU A 76 -4.68 10.07 1.70
N ARG A 77 -4.51 8.76 1.88
CA ARG A 77 -3.24 8.15 2.33
C ARG A 77 -2.11 8.43 1.36
N ILE A 78 -2.35 8.30 0.05
CA ILE A 78 -1.36 8.63 -0.99
C ILE A 78 -0.90 10.08 -0.82
N GLY A 79 -1.83 11.03 -0.72
CA GLY A 79 -1.51 12.45 -0.58
C GLY A 79 -0.77 12.77 0.72
N GLN A 80 -1.27 12.28 1.85
CA GLN A 80 -0.71 12.55 3.18
C GLN A 80 0.67 11.92 3.39
N GLN A 81 0.89 10.70 2.89
CA GLN A 81 2.15 9.98 3.11
C GLN A 81 3.19 10.26 2.03
N CYS A 82 2.82 10.88 0.90
CA CYS A 82 3.74 11.05 -0.23
C CYS A 82 3.91 12.46 -0.80
N ASP A 83 3.38 13.52 -0.16
CA ASP A 83 3.50 14.90 -0.67
C ASP A 83 3.23 14.97 -2.19
N VAL A 84 2.06 14.45 -2.56
CA VAL A 84 1.50 14.47 -3.91
C VAL A 84 0.04 14.92 -3.81
N ALA A 85 -0.49 15.50 -4.87
CA ALA A 85 -1.94 15.67 -5.00
C ALA A 85 -2.55 14.34 -5.43
N ALA A 86 -3.51 13.82 -4.66
CA ALA A 86 -4.24 12.60 -5.00
C ALA A 86 -5.75 12.81 -4.80
N SER A 87 -6.56 12.39 -5.78
CA SER A 87 -8.02 12.57 -5.73
C SER A 87 -8.74 11.46 -6.49
N VAL A 88 -9.81 10.93 -5.92
CA VAL A 88 -10.72 10.02 -6.64
C VAL A 88 -11.39 10.76 -7.79
N ILE A 89 -11.24 10.23 -9.01
CA ILE A 89 -11.95 10.72 -10.21
C ILE A 89 -13.32 10.07 -10.27
N CYS A 90 -13.36 8.75 -10.11
CA CYS A 90 -14.59 7.99 -10.16
C CYS A 90 -14.49 6.71 -9.32
N TYR A 91 -15.65 6.17 -8.97
CA TYR A 91 -15.80 4.90 -8.26
C TYR A 91 -16.58 3.92 -9.14
N ALA A 92 -15.98 2.77 -9.45
CA ALA A 92 -16.56 1.70 -10.28
C ALA A 92 -17.18 2.22 -11.59
N CYS A 93 -16.51 3.15 -12.27
CA CYS A 93 -17.04 3.80 -13.47
C CYS A 93 -16.56 3.20 -14.78
N ILE A 94 -15.51 2.37 -14.73
CA ILE A 94 -14.95 1.71 -15.91
C ILE A 94 -15.60 0.35 -16.06
N GLU A 95 -16.30 0.15 -17.17
CA GLU A 95 -17.09 -1.05 -17.50
C GLU A 95 -16.20 -2.24 -17.89
N THR A 96 -15.34 -2.68 -16.97
CA THR A 96 -14.58 -3.94 -17.04
C THR A 96 -15.17 -4.98 -16.08
N TYR A 97 -14.62 -6.20 -16.11
CA TYR A 97 -15.00 -7.24 -15.15
C TYR A 97 -13.76 -7.71 -14.36
N PRO A 98 -13.62 -7.35 -13.06
CA PRO A 98 -14.50 -6.45 -12.29
C PRO A 98 -14.39 -4.97 -12.73
N ALA A 99 -15.35 -4.14 -12.32
CA ALA A 99 -15.35 -2.72 -12.64
C ALA A 99 -14.17 -2.00 -11.97
N GLN A 100 -13.61 -1.00 -12.65
CA GLN A 100 -12.47 -0.24 -12.13
C GLN A 100 -12.90 1.17 -11.71
N SER A 101 -12.15 1.69 -10.74
CA SER A 101 -12.20 3.04 -10.22
C SER A 101 -10.92 3.78 -10.58
N GLU A 102 -10.94 5.11 -10.50
CA GLU A 102 -9.80 5.92 -10.91
C GLU A 102 -9.38 6.89 -9.81
N ILE A 103 -8.07 6.98 -9.54
CA ILE A 103 -7.45 8.01 -8.69
C ILE A 103 -6.46 8.81 -9.52
N ARG A 104 -6.64 10.13 -9.62
CA ARG A 104 -5.62 11.02 -10.18
C ARG A 104 -4.52 11.26 -9.17
N VAL A 105 -3.27 11.15 -9.59
CA VAL A 105 -2.08 11.50 -8.82
C VAL A 105 -1.25 12.51 -9.61
N ALA A 106 -0.89 13.63 -8.97
CA ALA A 106 -0.06 14.67 -9.57
C ALA A 106 1.05 15.15 -8.62
N PHE A 107 2.27 15.27 -9.15
CA PHE A 107 3.42 15.78 -8.40
C PHE A 107 4.52 16.31 -9.33
N THR A 108 5.52 16.98 -8.75
CA THR A 108 6.73 17.37 -9.45
C THR A 108 7.93 16.64 -8.86
N LEU A 109 8.76 16.05 -9.71
CA LEU A 109 10.01 15.40 -9.32
C LEU A 109 11.12 15.91 -10.24
N ASN A 110 12.18 16.47 -9.66
CA ASN A 110 13.33 17.03 -10.40
C ASN A 110 12.94 18.05 -11.50
N GLY A 111 11.88 18.85 -11.24
CA GLY A 111 11.38 19.86 -12.17
C GLY A 111 10.46 19.32 -13.28
N ILE A 112 10.22 18.01 -13.33
CA ILE A 112 9.28 17.39 -14.28
C ILE A 112 7.95 17.18 -13.56
N SER A 113 6.86 17.62 -14.17
CA SER A 113 5.50 17.41 -13.67
C SER A 113 4.95 16.07 -14.17
N TYR A 114 4.47 15.25 -13.25
CA TYR A 114 3.81 13.99 -13.52
C TYR A 114 2.33 14.13 -13.14
N ASN A 115 1.46 13.65 -14.01
CA ASN A 115 0.02 13.58 -13.81
C ASN A 115 -0.42 12.24 -14.40
N ARG A 116 -0.88 11.33 -13.54
CA ARG A 116 -1.30 9.98 -13.92
C ARG A 116 -2.63 9.65 -13.26
N VAL A 117 -3.40 8.83 -13.93
CA VAL A 117 -4.60 8.20 -13.39
C VAL A 117 -4.25 6.76 -13.05
N LEU A 118 -4.50 6.36 -11.82
CA LEU A 118 -4.32 4.99 -11.34
C LEU A 118 -5.66 4.27 -11.44
N ASP A 119 -5.66 3.14 -12.12
CA ASP A 119 -6.78 2.23 -12.20
C ASP A 119 -6.76 1.32 -10.98
N ILE A 120 -7.85 1.35 -10.20
CA ILE A 120 -8.02 0.57 -8.99
C ILE A 120 -9.19 -0.38 -9.19
N SER A 121 -8.91 -1.67 -9.07
CA SER A 121 -9.89 -2.75 -9.19
C SER A 121 -10.14 -3.40 -7.83
N VAL A 122 -10.89 -4.49 -7.85
CA VAL A 122 -11.08 -5.37 -6.70
C VAL A 122 -10.65 -6.80 -7.04
N ASP A 123 -10.07 -7.51 -6.08
CA ASP A 123 -9.76 -8.93 -6.21
C ASP A 123 -10.96 -9.84 -5.83
N ASP A 124 -10.74 -11.16 -5.83
CA ASP A 124 -11.76 -12.16 -5.47
C ASP A 124 -12.22 -12.06 -4.00
N GLN A 125 -11.38 -11.47 -3.14
CA GLN A 125 -11.66 -11.14 -1.74
C GLN A 125 -12.29 -9.75 -1.60
N ARG A 126 -12.59 -9.09 -2.72
CA ARG A 126 -13.13 -7.74 -2.84
C ARG A 126 -12.21 -6.67 -2.27
N MET A 127 -10.91 -6.91 -2.12
CA MET A 127 -9.93 -5.95 -1.63
C MET A 127 -9.48 -5.03 -2.78
N LEU A 128 -9.15 -3.77 -2.48
CA LEU A 128 -8.63 -2.83 -3.48
C LEU A 128 -7.27 -3.29 -3.99
N VAL A 129 -7.14 -3.38 -5.31
CA VAL A 129 -5.89 -3.75 -5.99
C VAL A 129 -5.59 -2.79 -7.13
N PHE A 130 -4.30 -2.52 -7.36
CA PHE A 130 -3.86 -1.76 -8.52
C PHE A 130 -4.03 -2.59 -9.79
N ALA A 131 -4.67 -2.02 -10.81
CA ALA A 131 -4.90 -2.65 -12.10
C ALA A 131 -4.01 -2.08 -13.22
N GLY A 132 -3.71 -0.79 -13.15
CA GLY A 132 -3.03 -0.09 -14.23
C GLY A 132 -2.86 1.40 -13.95
N MET A 133 -2.20 2.09 -14.87
CA MET A 133 -2.14 3.54 -14.87
C MET A 133 -2.06 4.08 -16.28
N HIS A 134 -2.59 5.29 -16.47
CA HIS A 134 -2.57 6.03 -17.73
C HIS A 134 -2.49 7.55 -17.47
N GLU A 135 -2.61 8.36 -18.53
CA GLU A 135 -2.60 9.83 -18.46
C GLU A 135 -4.00 10.44 -18.25
#